data_AF-A0A2V8IE66-F1
#
_entry.id   AF-A0A2V8IE66-F1
#
_cell.length_a   1.000
_cell.length_b   1.000
_cell.length_c   1.000
_cell.angle_alpha   90.00
_cell.angle_beta   90.00
_cell.angle_gamma   90.00
#
_symmetry.space_group_name_H-M   'P 1'
#
loop_
_entity.id
_entity.type
_entity.pdbx_description
1 polymer ?
#
loop_
_entity_poly.entity_id
_entity_poly.type
_entity_poly.pdbx_seq_one_letter_code
_entity_poly.pdbx_strand_id
1 'polypeptide(L)'
;MRNRLALETAPANLPQPVTPSGKDRLDAAIERAVSYLKSVQHQDGYWLGELEADTTLESDYIFYLHVLGRFDRKRVSKLAEYIRRRQLEDGGWNIYFGGPSEVNATLKAYLALKLAGDSPESQHMVRARRCIRQLGGLERTNSFTRFYLALAGLIGWQMVPAIPPELMFLPRLVPINIYEMSSWTRA
;
A
#
# COMPACT_ATOMS: atom_id res chain seq x y z
N MET A 1 40.71 72.98 37.18
CA MET A 1 41.53 72.10 36.32
C MET A 1 41.08 70.65 36.53
N ARG A 2 40.75 69.94 35.44
CA ARG A 2 40.86 68.47 35.21
C ARG A 2 40.09 67.53 36.17
N ASN A 3 39.38 66.48 35.75
CA ASN A 3 39.14 65.87 34.44
C ASN A 3 37.89 64.95 34.60
N ARG A 4 36.92 65.04 33.68
CA ARG A 4 35.85 64.03 33.55
C ARG A 4 36.49 62.76 32.98
N LEU A 5 36.53 61.67 33.74
CA LEU A 5 36.81 60.34 33.18
C LEU A 5 35.53 59.86 32.49
N ALA A 6 35.58 59.86 31.16
CA ALA A 6 34.58 59.29 30.29
C ALA A 6 34.51 57.78 30.52
N LEU A 7 33.31 57.25 30.71
CA LEU A 7 33.04 55.82 30.58
C LEU A 7 33.25 55.47 29.10
N GLU A 8 34.28 54.69 28.81
CA GLU A 8 34.48 54.10 27.49
C GLU A 8 33.27 53.24 27.14
N THR A 9 32.56 53.63 26.09
CA THR A 9 31.51 52.84 25.46
C THR A 9 32.11 51.52 24.95
N ALA A 10 31.59 50.39 25.42
CA ALA A 10 31.95 49.07 24.92
C ALA A 10 31.88 49.04 23.37
N PRO A 11 32.81 48.34 22.68
CA PRO A 11 32.83 48.32 21.23
C PRO A 11 31.51 47.74 20.67
N ALA A 12 30.84 48.53 19.83
CA ALA A 12 29.51 48.26 19.26
C ALA A 12 29.48 47.13 18.21
N ASN A 13 30.39 46.16 18.26
CA ASN A 13 30.49 45.10 17.25
C ASN A 13 30.77 43.74 17.91
N LEU A 14 29.75 43.20 18.57
CA LEU A 14 29.68 41.75 18.75
C LEU A 14 29.29 41.15 17.38
N PRO A 15 30.00 40.13 16.87
CA PRO A 15 29.61 39.46 15.63
C PRO A 15 28.18 38.96 15.81
N GLN A 16 27.26 39.49 15.01
CA GLN A 16 25.88 39.02 14.95
C GLN A 16 25.91 37.53 14.61
N PRO A 17 25.12 36.68 15.28
CA PRO A 17 25.03 35.27 14.92
C PRO A 17 24.68 35.18 13.44
N VAL A 18 25.61 34.62 12.66
CA VAL A 18 25.42 34.47 11.21
C VAL A 18 24.28 33.49 11.02
N THR A 19 23.10 34.02 10.74
CA THR A 19 21.97 33.18 10.36
C THR A 19 22.35 32.58 9.00
N PRO A 20 22.48 31.25 8.87
CA PRO A 20 22.93 30.66 7.62
C PRO A 20 21.99 31.09 6.51
N SER A 21 22.56 31.56 5.41
CA SER A 21 21.78 32.04 4.28
C SER A 21 20.89 30.91 3.75
N GLY A 22 19.86 31.26 2.97
CA GLY A 22 19.02 30.25 2.32
C GLY A 22 19.84 29.25 1.49
N LYS A 23 20.96 29.70 0.91
CA LYS A 23 21.90 28.87 0.16
C LYS A 23 22.67 27.91 1.05
N ASP A 24 23.25 28.39 2.16
CA ASP A 24 24.01 27.54 3.09
C ASP A 24 23.12 26.45 3.71
N ARG A 25 21.85 26.78 3.98
CA ARG A 25 20.85 25.82 4.48
C ARG A 25 20.50 24.76 3.43
N LEU A 26 20.40 25.16 2.16
CA LEU A 26 20.12 24.26 1.04
C LEU A 26 21.29 23.30 0.82
N ASP A 27 22.51 23.81 0.74
CA ASP A 27 23.73 23.01 0.52
C ASP A 27 23.90 21.98 1.64
N ALA A 28 23.74 22.40 2.90
CA ALA A 28 23.77 21.49 4.04
C ALA A 28 22.65 20.43 3.99
N ALA A 29 21.46 20.76 3.48
CA ALA A 29 20.37 19.79 3.32
C ALA A 29 20.69 18.75 2.24
N ILE A 30 21.27 19.18 1.12
CA ILE A 30 21.71 18.30 0.04
C ILE A 30 22.79 17.34 0.55
N GLU A 31 23.81 17.85 1.26
CA GLU A 31 24.89 17.03 1.82
C GLU A 31 24.35 15.95 2.77
N ARG A 32 23.42 16.31 3.65
CA ARG A 32 22.78 15.33 4.55
C ARG A 32 21.98 14.28 3.79
N ALA A 33 21.20 14.67 2.78
CA ALA A 33 20.40 13.74 1.97
C ALA A 33 21.30 12.77 1.18
N VAL A 34 22.37 13.28 0.57
CA VAL A 34 23.35 12.46 -0.15
C VAL A 34 24.07 11.51 0.80
N SER A 35 24.50 12.00 1.96
CA SER A 35 25.14 11.16 2.98
C SER A 35 24.22 10.03 3.44
N TYR A 36 22.95 10.34 3.71
CA TYR A 36 21.96 9.34 4.08
C TYR A 36 21.73 8.31 2.96
N LEU A 37 21.48 8.75 1.73
CA LEU A 37 21.27 7.83 0.60
C LEU A 37 22.48 6.90 0.40
N LYS A 38 23.71 7.41 0.49
CA LYS A 38 24.92 6.58 0.43
C LYS A 38 25.00 5.60 1.60
N SER A 39 24.60 6.00 2.80
CA SER A 39 24.62 5.14 3.99
C SER A 39 23.65 3.95 3.91
N VAL A 40 22.58 4.05 3.11
CA VAL A 40 21.60 2.97 2.92
C VAL A 40 21.79 2.20 1.61
N GLN A 41 22.84 2.48 0.85
CA GLN A 41 23.21 1.71 -0.34
C GLN A 41 23.66 0.30 0.09
N HIS A 42 23.16 -0.73 -0.59
CA HIS A 42 23.62 -2.10 -0.39
C HIS A 42 25.09 -2.23 -0.79
N GLN A 43 25.81 -3.18 -0.17
CA GLN A 43 27.23 -3.45 -0.47
C GLN A 43 27.50 -3.76 -1.96
N ASP A 44 26.50 -4.29 -2.67
CA ASP A 44 26.57 -4.60 -4.10
C ASP A 44 26.19 -3.41 -5.01
N GLY A 45 25.91 -2.24 -4.43
CA GLY A 45 25.70 -0.98 -5.15
C GLY A 45 24.25 -0.60 -5.47
N TYR A 46 23.26 -1.43 -5.15
CA TYR A 46 21.83 -1.09 -5.35
C TYR A 46 21.20 -0.45 -4.10
N TRP A 47 20.00 0.11 -4.27
CA TRP A 47 19.13 0.54 -3.16
C TRP A 47 17.93 -0.39 -3.06
N LEU A 48 17.60 -0.82 -1.86
CA LEU A 48 16.43 -1.64 -1.57
C LEU A 48 15.50 -0.86 -0.66
N GLY A 49 14.33 -0.51 -1.19
CA GLY A 49 13.24 0.09 -0.44
C GLY A 49 12.03 -0.85 -0.44
N GLU A 50 11.19 -0.72 0.59
CA GLU A 50 9.90 -1.38 0.61
C GLU A 50 8.98 -0.73 -0.42
N LEU A 51 8.44 -1.53 -1.34
CA LEU A 51 7.40 -1.11 -2.27
C LEU A 51 6.04 -1.37 -1.63
N GLU A 52 5.56 -0.40 -0.86
CA GLU A 52 4.25 -0.49 -0.22
C GLU A 52 3.11 -0.32 -1.23
N ALA A 53 2.03 -1.07 -1.01
CA ALA A 53 0.77 -0.93 -1.71
C ALA A 53 -0.39 -0.98 -0.69
N ASP A 54 -1.57 -1.38 -1.15
CA ASP A 54 -2.70 -1.70 -0.28
C ASP A 54 -2.63 -3.14 0.26
N THR A 55 -3.64 -3.53 1.05
CA THR A 55 -3.70 -4.86 1.69
C THR A 55 -4.15 -5.99 0.77
N THR A 56 -4.40 -5.73 -0.52
CA THR A 56 -4.90 -6.75 -1.44
C THR A 56 -3.86 -7.82 -1.72
N LEU A 57 -2.56 -7.50 -1.71
CA LEU A 57 -1.50 -8.48 -1.89
C LEU A 57 -1.46 -9.52 -0.76
N GLU A 58 -1.53 -9.08 0.49
CA GLU A 58 -1.59 -9.99 1.64
C GLU A 58 -2.90 -10.79 1.64
N SER A 59 -4.01 -10.14 1.30
CA SER A 59 -5.33 -10.77 1.25
C SER A 59 -5.38 -11.87 0.19
N ASP A 60 -4.90 -11.56 -1.02
CA ASP A 60 -4.84 -12.49 -2.14
C ASP A 60 -3.88 -13.64 -1.86
N TYR A 61 -2.76 -13.37 -1.16
CA TYR A 61 -1.81 -14.41 -0.81
C TYR A 61 -2.35 -15.38 0.24
N ILE A 62 -3.06 -14.90 1.28
CA ILE A 62 -3.79 -15.78 2.21
C ILE A 62 -4.79 -16.65 1.45
N PHE A 63 -5.58 -16.03 0.56
CA PHE A 63 -6.54 -16.74 -0.27
C PHE A 63 -5.88 -17.81 -1.14
N TYR A 64 -4.74 -17.51 -1.76
CA TYR A 64 -4.01 -18.44 -2.61
C TYR A 64 -3.45 -19.64 -1.83
N LEU A 65 -2.85 -19.40 -0.65
CA LEU A 65 -2.41 -20.47 0.25
C LEU A 65 -3.59 -21.35 0.69
N HIS A 66 -4.75 -20.70 0.89
CA HIS A 66 -6.11 -21.23 0.85
C HIS A 66 -6.30 -22.35 -0.17
N VAL A 67 -6.48 -21.91 -1.41
CA VAL A 67 -6.85 -22.71 -2.58
C VAL A 67 -5.84 -23.82 -2.85
N LEU A 68 -4.54 -23.57 -2.64
CA LEU A 68 -3.50 -24.57 -2.86
C LEU A 68 -3.39 -25.64 -1.75
N GLY A 69 -4.12 -25.51 -0.65
CA GLY A 69 -3.96 -26.38 0.51
C GLY A 69 -2.58 -26.22 1.20
N ARG A 70 -1.91 -25.08 1.02
CA ARG A 70 -0.58 -24.77 1.58
C ARG A 70 -0.67 -23.78 2.74
N PHE A 71 -1.69 -23.94 3.57
CA PHE A 71 -2.02 -22.99 4.62
C PHE A 71 -1.02 -23.05 5.79
N ASP A 72 -0.02 -22.17 5.76
CA ASP A 72 0.95 -21.98 6.84
C ASP A 72 0.40 -20.99 7.88
N ARG A 73 0.02 -21.51 9.06
CA ARG A 73 -0.53 -20.71 10.16
C ARG A 73 0.38 -19.56 10.61
N LYS A 74 1.70 -19.77 10.67
CA LYS A 74 2.64 -18.75 11.15
C LYS A 74 2.71 -17.59 10.15
N ARG A 75 2.75 -17.91 8.86
CA ARG A 75 2.75 -16.93 7.78
C ARG A 75 1.42 -16.18 7.70
N VAL A 76 0.31 -16.91 7.67
CA VAL A 76 -1.04 -16.33 7.61
C VAL A 76 -1.30 -15.43 8.81
N SER A 77 -0.87 -15.81 10.02
CA SER A 77 -1.02 -14.97 11.21
C SER A 77 -0.35 -13.60 11.05
N LYS A 78 0.87 -13.54 10.47
CA LYS A 78 1.57 -12.28 10.21
C LYS A 78 0.87 -11.42 9.15
N LEU A 79 0.42 -12.04 8.07
CA LEU A 79 -0.31 -11.36 6.99
C LEU A 79 -1.65 -10.80 7.50
N ALA A 80 -2.41 -11.60 8.26
CA ALA A 80 -3.66 -11.19 8.86
C ALA A 80 -3.47 -10.02 9.85
N GLU A 81 -2.36 -10.02 10.61
CA GLU A 81 -2.03 -8.92 11.50
C GLU A 81 -1.70 -7.62 10.74
N TYR A 82 -1.04 -7.72 9.60
CA TYR A 82 -0.84 -6.57 8.72
C TYR A 82 -2.18 -6.03 8.20
N ILE A 83 -3.05 -6.90 7.69
CA ILE A 83 -4.39 -6.52 7.18
C ILE A 83 -5.21 -5.84 8.29
N ARG A 84 -5.27 -6.40 9.50
CA ARG A 84 -6.01 -5.82 10.63
C ARG A 84 -5.55 -4.41 10.98
N ARG A 85 -4.23 -4.18 11.03
CA ARG A 85 -3.65 -2.87 11.39
C ARG A 85 -3.94 -1.77 10.37
N ARG A 86 -4.31 -2.13 9.15
CA ARG A 86 -4.63 -1.20 8.05
C ARG A 86 -6.15 -0.97 7.89
N GLN A 87 -7.00 -1.55 8.74
CA GLN A 87 -8.43 -1.29 8.69
C GLN A 87 -8.73 0.18 9.02
N LEU A 88 -9.57 0.83 8.21
CA LEU A 88 -10.02 2.20 8.42
C LEU A 88 -11.10 2.28 9.51
N GLU A 89 -11.38 3.49 10.00
CA GLU A 89 -12.34 3.73 11.09
C GLU A 89 -13.76 3.28 10.75
N ASP A 90 -14.16 3.40 9.48
CA ASP A 90 -15.45 2.94 8.95
C ASP A 90 -15.53 1.40 8.80
N GLY A 91 -14.41 0.70 8.99
CA GLY A 91 -14.27 -0.74 8.90
C GLY A 91 -13.79 -1.27 7.55
N GLY A 92 -13.57 -0.42 6.55
CA GLY A 92 -13.09 -0.85 5.24
C GLY A 92 -11.56 -0.76 5.08
N TRP A 93 -11.13 -0.95 3.83
CA TRP A 93 -9.73 -0.82 3.39
C TRP A 93 -9.66 -0.01 2.11
N ASN A 94 -8.64 0.82 1.99
CA ASN A 94 -8.37 1.66 0.82
C ASN A 94 -7.33 1.02 -0.13
N ILE A 95 -7.25 1.57 -1.35
CA ILE A 95 -6.29 1.14 -2.39
C ILE A 95 -5.13 2.13 -2.59
N TYR A 96 -5.09 3.21 -1.79
CA TYR A 96 -3.99 4.17 -1.75
C TYR A 96 -3.95 4.86 -0.39
N PHE A 97 -2.78 5.39 0.01
CA PHE A 97 -2.60 6.03 1.31
C PHE A 97 -3.55 7.22 1.51
N GLY A 98 -4.27 7.23 2.63
CA GLY A 98 -5.26 8.26 2.96
C GLY A 98 -6.54 8.22 2.12
N GLY A 99 -6.71 7.23 1.24
CA GLY A 99 -7.92 7.04 0.46
C GLY A 99 -9.11 6.51 1.27
N PRO A 100 -10.33 6.59 0.71
CA PRO A 100 -11.52 6.02 1.32
C PRO A 100 -11.55 4.50 1.16
N SER A 101 -12.44 3.85 1.92
CA SER A 101 -12.73 2.42 1.75
C SER A 101 -13.20 2.09 0.33
N GLU A 102 -12.64 1.01 -0.22
CA GLU A 102 -12.93 0.51 -1.55
C GLU A 102 -13.48 -0.93 -1.44
N VAL A 103 -14.49 -1.27 -2.23
CA VAL A 103 -15.30 -2.49 -2.03
C VAL A 103 -14.51 -3.77 -2.29
N ASN A 104 -13.63 -3.79 -3.28
CA ASN A 104 -12.83 -4.95 -3.64
C ASN A 104 -11.75 -5.20 -2.59
N ALA A 105 -11.02 -4.17 -2.19
CA ALA A 105 -10.03 -4.26 -1.12
C ALA A 105 -10.67 -4.71 0.20
N THR A 106 -11.80 -4.11 0.57
CA THR A 106 -12.52 -4.45 1.80
C THR A 106 -13.04 -5.88 1.80
N LEU A 107 -13.60 -6.34 0.68
CA LEU A 107 -14.13 -7.70 0.57
C LEU A 107 -13.01 -8.75 0.61
N LYS A 108 -11.90 -8.50 -0.10
CA LYS A 108 -10.72 -9.37 -0.08
C LYS A 108 -10.12 -9.46 1.32
N ALA A 109 -9.96 -8.33 2.01
CA ALA A 109 -9.49 -8.30 3.40
C ALA A 109 -10.42 -9.07 4.34
N TYR A 110 -11.74 -8.88 4.21
CA TYR A 110 -12.73 -9.61 5.00
C TYR A 110 -12.63 -11.13 4.79
N LEU A 111 -12.55 -11.58 3.53
CA LEU A 111 -12.42 -13.00 3.21
C LEU A 111 -11.11 -13.58 3.76
N ALA A 112 -9.99 -12.87 3.56
CA ALA A 112 -8.68 -13.28 4.05
C ALA A 112 -8.64 -13.41 5.57
N LEU A 113 -9.21 -12.44 6.31
CA LEU A 113 -9.30 -12.51 7.77
C LEU A 113 -10.20 -13.66 8.24
N LYS A 114 -11.32 -13.90 7.55
CA LYS A 114 -12.18 -15.05 7.85
C LYS A 114 -11.42 -16.37 7.65
N LEU A 115 -10.63 -16.50 6.58
CA LEU A 115 -9.77 -17.66 6.33
C LEU A 115 -8.66 -17.79 7.37
N ALA A 116 -8.13 -16.66 7.88
CA ALA A 116 -7.16 -16.62 8.97
C ALA A 116 -7.73 -17.03 10.34
N GLY A 117 -9.05 -17.20 10.44
CA GLY A 117 -9.75 -17.67 11.65
C GLY A 117 -10.48 -16.57 12.42
N ASP A 118 -10.52 -15.34 11.90
CA ASP A 118 -11.26 -14.26 12.55
C ASP A 118 -12.77 -14.54 12.51
N SER A 119 -13.41 -14.46 13.68
CA SER A 119 -14.86 -14.69 13.78
C SER A 119 -15.61 -13.59 13.03
N PRO A 120 -16.62 -13.93 12.18
CA PRO A 120 -17.46 -12.94 11.52
C PRO A 120 -18.15 -11.96 12.49
N GLU A 121 -18.27 -12.36 13.75
CA GLU A 121 -18.97 -11.64 14.82
C GLU A 121 -18.03 -10.77 15.67
N SER A 122 -16.72 -10.86 15.43
CA SER A 122 -15.77 -9.90 16.00
C SER A 122 -16.05 -8.48 15.50
N GLN A 123 -15.83 -7.48 16.35
CA GLN A 123 -16.21 -6.08 16.06
C GLN A 123 -15.65 -5.57 14.73
N HIS A 124 -14.38 -5.85 14.43
CA HIS A 124 -13.74 -5.43 13.17
C HIS A 124 -14.36 -6.10 11.94
N MET A 125 -14.74 -7.37 12.04
CA MET A 125 -15.41 -8.12 10.97
C MET A 125 -16.84 -7.62 10.74
N VAL A 126 -17.57 -7.29 11.80
CA VAL A 126 -18.93 -6.71 11.70
C VAL A 126 -18.87 -5.35 11.00
N ARG A 127 -17.91 -4.48 11.35
CA ARG A 127 -17.72 -3.19 10.67
C ARG A 127 -17.38 -3.37 9.18
N ALA A 128 -16.45 -4.26 8.86
CA ALA A 128 -16.09 -4.60 7.48
C ALA A 128 -17.30 -5.08 6.68
N ARG A 129 -18.10 -6.01 7.22
CA ARG A 129 -19.33 -6.51 6.59
C ARG A 129 -20.35 -5.39 6.34
N ARG A 130 -20.48 -4.43 7.27
CA ARG A 130 -21.33 -3.25 7.10
C ARG A 130 -20.81 -2.34 5.98
N CYS A 131 -19.51 -2.05 5.99
CA CYS A 131 -18.85 -1.24 4.97
C CYS A 131 -19.04 -1.85 3.57
N ILE A 132 -18.82 -3.17 3.40
CA ILE A 132 -19.07 -3.89 2.14
C ILE A 132 -20.50 -3.66 1.63
N ARG A 133 -21.51 -3.78 2.50
CA ARG A 133 -22.90 -3.55 2.12
C ARG A 133 -23.16 -2.10 1.72
N GLN A 134 -22.60 -1.14 2.45
CA GLN A 134 -22.74 0.30 2.16
C GLN A 134 -22.08 0.68 0.84
N LEU A 135 -20.97 0.04 0.47
CA LEU A 135 -20.29 0.21 -0.81
C LEU A 135 -20.98 -0.52 -1.98
N GLY A 136 -22.15 -1.13 -1.75
CA GLY A 136 -22.97 -1.80 -2.76
C GLY A 136 -22.71 -3.29 -2.93
N GLY A 137 -21.89 -3.88 -2.06
CA GLY A 137 -21.72 -5.33 -1.96
C GLY A 137 -21.16 -6.00 -3.21
N LEU A 138 -21.51 -7.27 -3.40
CA LEU A 138 -21.02 -8.12 -4.48
C LEU A 138 -21.24 -7.50 -5.87
N GLU A 139 -22.36 -6.81 -6.09
CA GLU A 139 -22.71 -6.25 -7.40
C GLU A 139 -21.75 -5.12 -7.85
N ARG A 140 -21.10 -4.44 -6.89
CA ARG A 140 -20.14 -3.36 -7.16
C ARG A 140 -18.69 -3.84 -7.25
N THR A 141 -18.44 -5.14 -7.13
CA THR A 141 -17.09 -5.71 -7.24
C THR A 141 -16.61 -5.76 -8.70
N ASN A 142 -15.30 -5.85 -8.90
CA ASN A 142 -14.67 -6.03 -10.20
C ASN A 142 -14.57 -7.53 -10.57
N SER A 143 -14.07 -7.82 -11.78
CA SER A 143 -13.92 -9.20 -12.30
C SER A 143 -12.99 -10.06 -11.45
N PHE A 144 -11.86 -9.52 -10.96
CA PHE A 144 -10.90 -10.26 -10.14
C PHE A 144 -11.52 -10.72 -8.81
N THR A 145 -12.22 -9.85 -8.10
CA THR A 145 -12.90 -10.22 -6.86
C THR A 145 -13.96 -11.29 -7.09
N ARG A 146 -14.76 -11.18 -8.16
CA ARG A 146 -15.72 -12.23 -8.52
C ARG A 146 -15.04 -13.55 -8.85
N PHE A 147 -13.92 -13.54 -9.58
CA PHE A 147 -13.13 -14.74 -9.87
C PHE A 147 -12.65 -15.42 -8.58
N TYR A 148 -12.13 -14.66 -7.62
CA TYR A 148 -11.69 -15.18 -6.31
C TYR A 148 -12.85 -15.81 -5.54
N LEU A 149 -14.01 -15.14 -5.50
CA LEU A 149 -15.20 -15.67 -4.84
C LEU A 149 -15.74 -16.93 -5.51
N ALA A 150 -15.65 -17.04 -6.85
CA ALA A 150 -16.07 -18.22 -7.59
C ALA A 150 -15.11 -19.40 -7.34
N LEU A 151 -13.79 -19.15 -7.31
CA LEU A 151 -12.80 -20.14 -6.89
C LEU A 151 -13.03 -20.63 -5.46
N ALA A 152 -13.48 -19.75 -4.57
CA ALA A 152 -13.85 -20.09 -3.20
C ALA A 152 -15.19 -20.86 -3.09
N GLY A 153 -15.93 -21.03 -4.19
CA GLY A 153 -17.28 -21.61 -4.19
C GLY A 153 -18.35 -20.73 -3.53
N LEU A 154 -18.07 -19.44 -3.30
CA LEU A 154 -18.99 -18.50 -2.64
C LEU A 154 -20.00 -17.88 -3.61
N ILE A 155 -19.67 -17.85 -4.91
CA ILE A 155 -20.56 -17.43 -5.98
C ILE A 155 -20.44 -18.40 -7.16
N GLY A 156 -21.41 -18.38 -8.07
CA GLY A 156 -21.36 -19.19 -9.28
C GLY A 156 -20.50 -18.56 -10.38
N TRP A 157 -19.84 -19.40 -11.19
CA TRP A 157 -18.99 -18.99 -12.31
C TRP A 157 -19.71 -18.14 -13.36
N GLN A 158 -21.03 -18.27 -13.49
CA GLN A 158 -21.86 -17.43 -14.35
C GLN A 158 -21.83 -15.93 -13.99
N MET A 159 -21.35 -15.58 -12.79
CA MET A 159 -21.17 -14.20 -12.35
C MET A 159 -19.80 -13.63 -12.73
N VAL A 160 -18.87 -14.46 -13.25
CA VAL A 160 -17.52 -14.05 -13.61
C VAL A 160 -17.46 -13.80 -15.13
N PRO A 161 -16.95 -12.65 -15.61
CA PRO A 161 -16.71 -12.44 -17.03
C PRO A 161 -15.80 -13.53 -17.60
N ALA A 162 -16.18 -14.11 -18.74
CA ALA A 162 -15.40 -15.15 -19.37
C ALA A 162 -14.07 -14.60 -19.93
N ILE A 163 -12.99 -15.34 -19.68
CA ILE A 163 -11.69 -15.13 -20.33
C ILE A 163 -11.43 -16.38 -21.19
N PRO A 164 -11.84 -16.38 -22.47
CA PRO A 164 -11.81 -17.58 -23.29
C PRO A 164 -10.36 -17.99 -23.61
N PRO A 165 -9.95 -19.24 -23.32
CA PRO A 165 -8.62 -19.73 -23.69
C PRO A 165 -8.40 -19.74 -25.22
N GLU A 166 -9.47 -19.71 -26.02
CA GLU A 166 -9.42 -19.63 -27.48
C GLU A 166 -8.74 -18.35 -27.99
N LEU A 167 -8.61 -17.30 -27.16
CA LEU A 167 -7.82 -16.11 -27.48
C LEU A 167 -6.36 -16.43 -27.85
N MET A 168 -5.84 -17.56 -27.37
CA MET A 168 -4.49 -18.05 -27.72
C MET A 168 -4.35 -18.40 -29.20
N PHE A 169 -5.45 -18.67 -29.90
CA PHE A 169 -5.45 -19.03 -31.33
C PHE A 169 -5.59 -17.83 -32.26
N LEU A 170 -5.82 -16.62 -31.73
CA LEU A 170 -5.98 -15.44 -32.56
C LEU A 170 -4.65 -15.04 -33.23
N PRO A 171 -4.63 -14.81 -34.55
CA PRO A 171 -3.47 -14.26 -35.23
C PRO A 171 -3.10 -12.88 -34.66
N ARG A 172 -1.81 -12.53 -34.72
CA ARG A 172 -1.30 -11.22 -34.28
C ARG A 172 -1.91 -10.02 -35.00
N LEU A 173 -2.53 -10.24 -36.16
CA LEU A 173 -3.20 -9.20 -36.94
C LEU A 173 -4.58 -8.82 -36.38
N VAL A 174 -5.14 -9.60 -35.46
CA VAL A 174 -6.46 -9.36 -34.85
C VAL A 174 -6.29 -8.41 -33.65
N PRO A 175 -7.02 -7.29 -33.54
CA PRO A 175 -6.78 -6.23 -32.55
C PRO A 175 -7.07 -6.60 -31.08
N ILE A 176 -7.56 -7.81 -30.80
CA ILE A 176 -7.83 -8.32 -29.44
C ILE A 176 -6.93 -9.52 -29.08
N ASN A 177 -5.90 -9.79 -29.88
CA ASN A 177 -4.95 -10.84 -29.56
C ASN A 177 -4.12 -10.47 -28.31
N ILE A 178 -3.56 -11.47 -27.62
CA ILE A 178 -2.85 -11.27 -26.35
C ILE A 178 -1.62 -10.35 -26.44
N TYR A 179 -1.06 -10.14 -27.64
CA TYR A 179 0.08 -9.25 -27.86
C TYR A 179 -0.31 -7.77 -27.92
N GLU A 180 -1.59 -7.45 -28.10
CA GLU A 180 -2.14 -6.10 -27.96
C GLU A 180 -2.46 -5.73 -26.49
N MET A 181 -2.32 -6.69 -25.58
CA MET A 181 -2.46 -6.44 -24.14
C MET A 181 -1.11 -6.03 -23.54
N SER A 182 -1.15 -5.16 -22.52
CA SER A 182 0.04 -4.83 -21.74
C SER A 182 0.67 -6.07 -21.12
N SER A 183 1.98 -6.03 -20.86
CA SER A 183 2.71 -7.19 -20.35
C SER A 183 2.16 -7.71 -19.02
N TRP A 184 1.72 -6.81 -18.13
CA TRP A 184 1.16 -7.17 -16.82
C TRP A 184 -0.30 -7.64 -16.87
N THR A 185 -1.04 -7.36 -17.94
CA THR A 185 -2.38 -7.91 -18.14
C THR A 185 -2.32 -9.29 -18.82
N ARG A 186 -1.30 -9.52 -19.66
CA ARG A 186 -1.09 -10.80 -20.34
C ARG A 186 -0.49 -11.89 -19.43
N ALA A 187 0.45 -11.52 -18.56
CA ALA A 187 1.17 -12.45 -17.68
C ALA A 187 0.29 -12.97 -16.54
#